data_AF-X1S6J2-F1
#
_entry.id   AF-X1S6J2-F1
#
_cell.length_a   1.000
_cell.length_b   1.000
_cell.length_c   1.000
_cell.angle_alpha   90.00
_cell.angle_beta   90.00
_cell.angle_gamma   90.00
#
_symmetry.space_group_name_H-M   'P 1'
#
loop_
_entity.id
_entity.type
_entity.pdbx_description
1 polymer ?
#
loop_
_entity_poly.entity_id
_entity_poly.type
_entity_poly.pdbx_seq_one_letter_code
_entity_poly.pdbx_strand_id
1 'polypeptide(L)'
;MDTAYYATTDLQDTDGIVGKPNLSFVLGADYTFVEDLYLNFQWIGRYIFDYVQGIEEDEMENRFVFSCYKTFFDKELKFGLSGMVYNLNDQDYMLHPYLEYSLTDGVFFEIRFPLKNGLRSILCFRFKISSSDK
;
A
#
# COMPACT_ATOMS: atom_id res chain seq x y z
N MET A 1 -7.56 -10.45 -19.26
CA MET A 1 -6.58 -9.67 -20.05
C MET A 1 -7.38 -8.47 -20.44
N ASP A 2 -7.10 -7.36 -19.77
CA ASP A 2 -8.07 -6.29 -19.60
C ASP A 2 -7.50 -5.04 -20.25
N THR A 3 -8.34 -4.24 -20.88
CA THR A 3 -7.92 -2.95 -21.43
C THR A 3 -8.00 -1.90 -20.33
N ALA A 4 -6.87 -1.29 -20.02
CA ALA A 4 -6.84 -0.07 -19.22
C ALA A 4 -6.55 1.14 -20.10
N TYR A 5 -6.98 2.30 -19.63
CA TYR A 5 -6.77 3.58 -20.29
C TYR A 5 -5.69 4.35 -19.55
N TYR A 6 -4.74 4.86 -20.31
CA TYR A 6 -3.55 5.54 -19.79
C TYR A 6 -3.48 6.96 -20.37
N ALA A 7 -3.01 7.91 -19.58
CA ALA A 7 -2.78 9.27 -20.08
C ALA A 7 -1.62 9.27 -21.09
N THR A 8 -1.73 10.09 -22.13
CA THR A 8 -0.66 10.26 -23.10
C THR A 8 -0.25 11.73 -23.24
N THR A 9 1.03 11.91 -23.57
CA THR A 9 1.65 13.19 -23.88
C THR A 9 1.68 13.49 -25.38
N ASP A 10 1.12 12.60 -26.21
CA ASP A 10 0.99 12.83 -27.64
C ASP A 10 0.01 13.97 -27.93
N LEU A 11 0.53 15.06 -28.49
CA LEU A 11 -0.25 16.25 -28.83
C LEU A 11 -1.19 16.06 -30.03
N GLN A 12 -1.05 14.95 -30.76
CA GLN A 12 -1.96 14.60 -31.86
C GLN A 12 -3.17 13.79 -31.41
N ASP A 13 -3.12 13.27 -30.18
CA ASP A 13 -4.24 12.54 -29.61
C ASP A 13 -5.37 13.50 -29.19
N THR A 14 -6.60 13.16 -29.56
CA THR A 14 -7.73 14.11 -29.44
C THR A 14 -8.39 14.12 -28.07
N ASP A 15 -8.25 13.04 -27.30
CA ASP A 15 -8.80 12.90 -25.95
C ASP A 15 -7.71 12.72 -24.87
N GLY A 16 -6.45 12.54 -25.26
CA GLY A 16 -5.30 12.48 -24.36
C GLY A 16 -5.20 11.16 -23.60
N ILE A 17 -5.89 10.11 -24.06
CA ILE A 17 -5.93 8.80 -23.43
C ILE A 17 -5.79 7.67 -24.45
N VAL A 18 -4.98 6.67 -24.11
CA VAL A 18 -4.81 5.49 -24.96
C VAL A 18 -5.20 4.21 -24.21
N GLY A 19 -6.06 3.42 -24.82
CA GLY A 19 -6.44 2.10 -24.33
C GLY A 19 -5.37 1.06 -24.69
N LYS A 20 -4.80 0.39 -23.69
CA LYS A 20 -3.84 -0.70 -23.88
C LYS A 20 -4.24 -1.95 -23.10
N PRO A 21 -4.12 -3.15 -23.70
CA PRO A 21 -4.24 -4.39 -22.94
C PRO A 21 -3.16 -4.44 -21.87
N ASN A 22 -3.48 -4.94 -20.69
CA ASN A 22 -2.51 -5.16 -19.63
C ASN A 22 -2.69 -6.50 -18.92
N LEU A 23 -1.67 -6.84 -18.16
CA LEU A 23 -1.69 -7.91 -17.16
C LEU A 23 -1.27 -7.31 -15.82
N SER A 24 -2.13 -7.45 -14.81
CA SER A 24 -1.81 -7.09 -13.43
C SER A 24 -1.79 -8.35 -12.56
N PHE A 25 -0.88 -8.40 -11.59
CA PHE A 25 -0.78 -9.51 -10.65
C PHE A 25 -0.46 -9.03 -9.24
N VAL A 26 -0.82 -9.86 -8.27
CA VAL A 26 -0.45 -9.71 -6.86
C VAL A 26 0.00 -11.07 -6.34
N LEU A 27 1.22 -11.12 -5.82
CA LEU A 27 1.78 -12.28 -5.13
C LEU A 27 2.02 -11.89 -3.68
N GLY A 28 1.37 -12.58 -2.74
CA GLY A 28 1.45 -12.27 -1.32
C GLY A 28 1.93 -13.46 -0.50
N ALA A 29 2.65 -13.16 0.57
CA ALA A 29 2.98 -14.10 1.63
C ALA A 29 2.82 -13.42 2.99
N ASP A 30 2.18 -14.11 3.93
CA ASP A 30 2.09 -13.68 5.31
C ASP A 30 2.55 -14.79 6.26
N TYR A 31 3.05 -14.38 7.41
CA TYR A 31 3.51 -15.30 8.44
C TYR A 31 3.36 -14.68 9.82
N THR A 32 2.92 -15.49 10.78
CA THR A 32 2.84 -15.11 12.20
C THR A 32 3.79 -15.98 12.99
N PHE A 33 4.80 -15.37 13.61
CA PHE A 33 5.71 -16.07 14.52
C PHE A 33 5.04 -16.33 15.88
N VAL A 34 5.60 -17.29 16.63
CA VAL A 34 5.09 -17.71 17.95
C VAL A 34 5.04 -16.57 18.96
N GLU A 35 5.84 -15.52 18.79
CA GLU A 35 5.87 -14.33 19.66
C GLU A 35 4.96 -13.18 19.18
N ASP A 36 3.83 -13.50 18.55
CA ASP A 36 2.84 -12.55 18.02
C ASP A 36 3.40 -11.48 17.07
N LEU A 37 4.53 -11.77 16.41
CA LEU A 37 5.06 -10.96 15.33
C LEU A 37 4.41 -11.41 14.02
N TYR A 38 3.61 -10.53 13.43
CA TYR A 38 3.03 -10.71 12.11
C TYR A 38 3.88 -10.00 11.05
N LEU A 39 4.15 -10.70 9.95
CA LEU A 39 4.76 -10.16 8.75
C LEU A 39 3.84 -10.42 7.55
N ASN A 40 3.75 -9.46 6.64
CA ASN A 40 3.09 -9.57 5.36
C ASN A 40 3.94 -8.89 4.30
N PHE A 41 4.18 -9.61 3.22
CA PHE A 41 4.87 -9.11 2.04
C PHE A 41 4.01 -9.35 0.82
N GLN A 42 3.92 -8.36 -0.07
CA GLN A 42 3.21 -8.46 -1.34
C GLN A 42 4.07 -7.87 -2.44
N TRP A 43 4.12 -8.55 -3.58
CA TRP A 43 4.63 -8.03 -4.83
C TRP A 43 3.46 -7.82 -5.78
N ILE A 44 3.27 -6.57 -6.17
CA ILE A 44 2.26 -6.13 -7.10
C ILE A 44 2.97 -5.72 -8.37
N GLY A 45 2.55 -6.26 -9.51
CA GLY A 45 3.13 -5.90 -10.80
C GLY A 45 2.07 -5.64 -11.86
N ARG A 46 2.42 -4.81 -12.84
CA ARG A 46 1.60 -4.54 -14.02
C ARG A 46 2.49 -4.47 -15.25
N TYR A 47 2.07 -5.14 -16.32
CA TYR A 47 2.70 -5.06 -17.63
C TYR A 47 1.68 -4.56 -18.67
N ILE A 48 2.06 -3.53 -19.43
CA ILE A 48 1.25 -2.93 -20.50
C ILE A 48 1.69 -3.54 -21.84
N PHE A 49 0.80 -4.25 -22.51
CA PHE A 49 1.08 -4.81 -23.83
C PHE A 49 0.96 -3.73 -24.91
N ASP A 50 1.70 -3.90 -26.01
CA ASP A 50 1.75 -2.98 -27.13
C ASP A 50 2.05 -1.53 -26.68
N TYR A 51 2.98 -1.39 -25.74
CA TYR A 51 3.38 -0.11 -25.18
C TYR A 51 3.88 0.84 -26.27
N VAL A 52 3.49 2.09 -26.16
CA VAL A 52 3.93 3.17 -27.05
C VAL A 52 4.56 4.28 -26.21
N GLN A 53 5.63 4.87 -26.73
CA GLN A 53 6.27 6.01 -26.08
C GLN A 53 5.28 7.17 -25.98
N GLY A 54 5.32 7.88 -24.85
CA GLY A 54 4.45 9.02 -24.57
C GLY A 54 3.28 8.69 -23.64
N ILE A 55 3.06 7.43 -23.28
CA ILE A 55 2.23 7.07 -22.12
C ILE A 55 2.94 7.55 -20.83
N GLU A 56 2.21 8.15 -19.91
CA GLU A 56 2.77 8.67 -18.64
C GLU A 56 3.30 7.54 -17.74
N GLU A 57 2.57 6.44 -17.66
CA GLU A 57 2.99 5.25 -16.92
C GLU A 57 4.08 4.44 -17.64
N ASP A 58 4.90 3.75 -16.84
CA ASP A 58 5.90 2.82 -17.36
C ASP A 58 5.27 1.55 -17.95
N GLU A 59 5.94 0.98 -18.95
CA GLU A 59 5.57 -0.30 -19.58
C GLU A 59 5.43 -1.44 -18.57
N MET A 60 6.35 -1.48 -17.59
CA MET A 60 6.39 -2.47 -16.53
C MET A 60 6.48 -1.75 -15.19
N GLU A 61 5.47 -1.88 -14.34
CA GLU A 61 5.46 -1.34 -12.98
C GLU A 61 5.64 -2.49 -11.98
N ASN A 62 6.55 -2.32 -11.02
CA ASN A 62 6.70 -3.26 -9.91
C ASN A 62 6.70 -2.52 -8.57
N ARG A 63 5.81 -2.97 -7.68
CA ARG A 63 5.65 -2.43 -6.34
C ARG A 63 5.79 -3.54 -5.31
N PHE A 64 6.59 -3.28 -4.29
CA PHE A 64 6.62 -4.11 -3.09
C PHE A 64 5.83 -3.44 -1.97
N VAL A 65 4.97 -4.22 -1.33
CA VAL A 65 4.22 -3.81 -0.15
C VAL A 65 4.65 -4.67 1.02
N PHE A 66 5.03 -4.04 2.13
CA PHE A 66 5.39 -4.74 3.36
C PHE A 66 4.60 -4.20 4.54
N SER A 67 4.12 -5.10 5.39
CA SER A 67 3.52 -4.74 6.67
C SER A 67 4.06 -5.67 7.76
N CYS A 68 4.29 -5.13 8.94
CA CYS A 68 4.60 -5.92 10.11
C CYS A 68 3.99 -5.31 11.36
N TYR A 69 3.70 -6.14 12.35
CA TYR A 69 3.37 -5.65 13.68
C TYR A 69 3.69 -6.70 14.73
N LYS A 70 3.91 -6.25 15.95
CA LYS A 70 3.96 -7.09 17.14
C LYS A 70 2.90 -6.62 18.13
N THR A 71 2.25 -7.58 18.77
CA THR A 71 1.34 -7.29 19.89
C THR A 71 2.01 -7.54 21.23
N PHE A 72 1.60 -6.78 22.24
CA PHE A 72 2.08 -6.85 23.61
C PHE A 72 0.89 -6.78 24.57
N PHE A 73 1.10 -7.12 25.84
CA PHE A 73 0.10 -7.02 26.92
C PHE A 73 -1.23 -7.70 26.55
N ASP A 74 -1.20 -9.01 26.29
CA ASP A 74 -2.40 -9.78 25.90
C ASP A 74 -3.19 -9.17 24.72
N LYS A 75 -2.45 -8.57 23.78
CA LYS A 75 -2.94 -7.89 22.56
C LYS A 75 -3.57 -6.51 22.80
N GLU A 76 -3.37 -5.91 23.97
CA GLU A 76 -3.79 -4.53 24.23
C GLU A 76 -2.97 -3.51 23.45
N LEU A 77 -1.67 -3.75 23.22
CA LEU A 77 -0.81 -2.81 22.51
C LEU A 77 -0.27 -3.43 21.23
N LYS A 78 -0.38 -2.70 20.13
CA LYS A 78 0.12 -3.11 18.82
C LYS A 78 1.05 -2.04 18.27
N PHE A 79 2.28 -2.43 17.99
CA PHE A 79 3.25 -1.56 17.33
C PHE A 79 3.64 -2.18 16.00
N GLY A 80 3.66 -1.36 14.94
CA GLY A 80 3.96 -1.90 13.63
C GLY A 80 4.23 -0.86 12.56
N LEU A 81 4.50 -1.40 11.38
CA LEU A 81 4.61 -0.69 10.13
C LEU A 81 3.51 -1.23 9.21
N SER A 82 2.62 -0.36 8.72
CA SER A 82 1.54 -0.76 7.82
C SER A 82 1.78 -0.24 6.41
N GLY A 83 1.55 -1.10 5.41
CA GLY A 83 1.55 -0.71 4.01
C GLY A 83 2.77 0.12 3.62
N MET A 84 3.97 -0.32 4.00
CA MET A 84 5.19 0.20 3.41
C MET A 84 5.10 -0.08 1.92
N VAL A 85 5.19 0.94 1.10
CA VAL A 85 5.18 0.81 -0.37
C VAL A 85 6.54 1.23 -0.89
N TYR A 86 7.12 0.42 -1.77
CA TYR A 86 8.29 0.77 -2.55
C TYR A 86 8.01 0.55 -4.03
N ASN A 87 8.13 1.59 -4.85
CA ASN A 87 8.08 1.49 -6.30
C ASN A 87 9.51 1.30 -6.83
N LEU A 88 9.74 0.21 -7.57
CA LEU A 88 11.06 -0.08 -8.12
C LEU A 88 11.45 0.89 -9.23
N ASN A 89 10.47 1.37 -9.98
CA ASN A 89 10.67 2.23 -11.14
C ASN A 89 11.02 3.66 -10.71
N ASP A 90 10.14 4.28 -9.91
CA ASP A 90 10.30 5.66 -9.44
C ASP A 90 11.27 5.78 -8.25
N GLN A 91 11.69 4.65 -7.67
CA GLN A 91 12.50 4.57 -6.45
C GLN A 91 11.88 5.33 -5.26
N ASP A 92 10.56 5.50 -5.27
CA ASP A 92 9.83 6.19 -4.22
C ASP A 92 9.36 5.22 -3.12
N TYR A 93 9.19 5.75 -1.91
CA TYR A 93 8.70 4.95 -0.79
C TYR A 93 7.77 5.72 0.13
N MET A 94 6.88 4.95 0.75
CA MET A 94 5.99 5.41 1.80
C MET A 94 6.01 4.41 2.95
N LEU A 95 6.11 4.89 4.19
CA LEU A 95 6.17 4.10 5.40
C LEU A 95 5.07 4.60 6.36
N HIS A 96 4.32 3.70 6.97
CA HIS A 96 3.31 4.08 7.98
C HIS A 96 3.55 3.37 9.30
N PRO A 97 4.56 3.79 10.10
CA PRO A 97 4.65 3.37 11.48
C PRO A 97 3.38 3.79 12.23
N TYR A 98 2.89 2.88 13.06
CA TYR A 98 1.72 3.11 13.88
C TYR A 98 1.83 2.44 15.24
N LEU A 99 1.11 3.00 16.19
CA LEU A 99 0.88 2.47 17.52
C LEU A 99 -0.63 2.43 17.74
N GLU A 100 -1.17 1.28 18.09
CA GLU A 100 -2.58 1.09 18.41
C GLU A 100 -2.71 0.52 19.83
N TYR A 101 -3.60 1.10 20.62
CA TYR A 101 -3.91 0.65 21.98
C TYR A 101 -5.40 0.33 22.10
N SER A 102 -5.71 -0.86 22.61
CA SER A 102 -7.05 -1.34 22.92
C SER A 102 -7.41 -0.94 24.35
N LEU A 103 -8.40 -0.06 24.49
CA LEU A 103 -8.88 0.39 25.81
C LEU A 103 -9.83 -0.65 26.42
N THR A 104 -10.61 -1.31 25.58
CA THR A 104 -11.55 -2.39 25.90
C THR A 104 -11.90 -3.11 24.60
N ASP A 105 -12.59 -4.24 24.70
CA ASP A 105 -13.06 -4.99 23.53
C ASP A 105 -13.87 -4.09 22.59
N GLY A 106 -13.31 -3.82 21.42
CA GLY A 106 -13.95 -3.01 20.38
C GLY A 106 -13.62 -1.51 20.42
N VAL A 107 -12.84 -1.00 21.39
CA VAL A 107 -12.43 0.42 21.42
C VAL A 107 -10.93 0.57 21.29
N PHE A 108 -10.51 1.22 20.20
CA PHE A 108 -9.10 1.35 19.84
C PHE A 108 -8.72 2.80 19.63
N PHE A 109 -7.53 3.16 20.11
CA PHE A 109 -6.87 4.41 19.82
C PHE A 109 -5.60 4.14 19.01
N GLU A 110 -5.50 4.74 17.83
CA GLU A 110 -4.36 4.59 16.93
C GLU A 110 -3.68 5.94 16.69
N ILE A 111 -2.35 5.94 16.76
CA ILE A 111 -1.47 6.99 16.30
C ILE A 111 -0.70 6.47 15.08
N ARG A 112 -0.69 7.23 14.00
CA ARG A 112 0.02 6.88 12.76
C ARG A 112 0.84 8.05 12.26
N PHE A 113 2.06 7.77 11.82
CA PHE A 113 2.97 8.78 11.31
C PHE A 113 3.44 8.44 9.89
N PRO A 114 2.70 8.85 8.84
CA PRO A 114 3.08 8.61 7.45
C PRO A 114 4.40 9.31 7.10
N LEU A 115 5.38 8.56 6.62
CA LEU A 115 6.66 9.05 6.14
C LEU A 115 6.75 8.79 4.64
N LYS A 116 7.00 9.83 3.84
CA LYS A 116 7.23 9.73 2.40
C LYS A 116 8.51 10.47 2.04
N ASN A 117 9.28 9.96 1.08
CA ASN A 117 10.50 10.64 0.64
C ASN A 117 10.16 12.05 0.10
N GLY A 118 10.79 13.09 0.65
CA GLY A 118 10.66 14.48 0.17
C GLY A 118 9.42 15.28 0.59
N LEU A 119 8.55 14.79 1.50
CA LEU A 119 7.30 15.47 1.89
C LEU A 119 7.14 15.68 3.40
N ARG A 120 6.36 16.69 3.78
CA ARG A 120 5.93 16.93 5.17
C ARG A 120 4.91 15.87 5.59
N SER A 121 5.26 15.11 6.63
CA SER A 121 4.37 14.17 7.30
C SER A 121 3.33 14.89 8.16
N ILE A 122 2.08 14.41 8.15
CA ILE A 122 1.03 14.84 9.07
C ILE A 122 0.80 13.71 10.06
N LEU A 123 0.88 14.01 11.35
CA LEU A 123 0.51 13.07 12.39
C LEU A 123 -1.00 12.81 12.34
N CYS A 124 -1.39 11.55 12.21
CA CYS A 124 -2.79 11.15 12.17
C CYS A 124 -3.15 10.44 13.48
N PHE A 125 -4.28 10.85 14.06
CA PHE A 125 -4.92 10.16 15.17
C PHE A 125 -6.23 9.56 14.67
N ARG A 126 -6.50 8.32 15.06
CA ARG A 126 -7.74 7.64 14.72
C ARG A 126 -8.31 6.99 15.98
N PHE A 127 -9.57 7.28 16.24
CA PHE A 127 -10.36 6.60 17.25
C PHE A 127 -11.33 5.67 16.53
N LYS A 128 -11.35 4.39 16.91
CA LYS A 128 -12.19 3.38 16.28
C LYS A 128 -13.03 2.69 17.35
N ILE A 129 -14.34 2.64 17.11
CA ILE A 129 -15.28 1.80 17.84
C ILE A 129 -15.74 0.71 16.86
N SER A 130 -15.61 -0.54 17.26
CA SER A 130 -16.12 -1.71 16.55
C SER A 130 -17.25 -2.30 17.38
N SER A 131 -18.49 -2.18 16.90
CA SER A 131 -19.60 -2.95 17.48
C SER A 131 -19.41 -4.41 17.07
N SER A 132 -19.19 -5.29 18.04
CA SER A 132 -19.36 -6.72 17.82
C SER A 132 -20.85 -7.00 17.96
N ASP A 133 -21.60 -6.97 16.86
CA ASP A 133 -22.95 -7.53 16.85
C ASP A 133 -22.81 -9.03 17.16
N LYS A 134 -23.34 -9.41 18.33
CA LYS A 134 -23.48 -10.81 18.76
C LYS A 134 -24.70 -11.44 18.11
#